data_AF-A0AA88V8R0-F1
#
_entry.id   AF-A0AA88V8R0-F1
#
_cell.length_a   1.000
_cell.length_b   1.000
_cell.length_c   1.000
_cell.angle_alpha   90.00
_cell.angle_beta   90.00
_cell.angle_gamma   90.00
#
_symmetry.space_group_name_H-M   'P 1'
#
loop_
_entity.id
_entity.type
_entity.pdbx_description
1 polymer ?
#
loop_
_entity_poly.entity_id
_entity_poly.type
_entity_poly.pdbx_seq_one_letter_code
_entity_poly.pdbx_strand_id
1 'polypeptide(L)'
;MLGLVKASRHKGSMMVGMDQGAPKIWSIDSLKSVLLDLSVLLLGRESKGNDGRRQQNASNEEKLCYKCHKPGHMKMDCPIYKKENKERRDVCERVKRRQLSKKENKEKERAMNAEYTPT
;
A
#
# COMPACT_ATOMS: atom_id res chain seq x y z
N MET A 1 17.62 -63.79 23.55
CA MET A 1 17.56 -64.57 22.30
C MET A 1 16.82 -63.73 21.27
N LEU A 2 17.50 -63.47 20.15
CA LEU A 2 17.20 -62.45 19.14
C LEU A 2 15.88 -62.74 18.38
N GLY A 3 15.13 -61.67 18.09
CA GLY A 3 14.03 -61.67 17.11
C GLY A 3 14.17 -60.47 16.18
N LEU A 4 14.27 -60.78 14.89
CA LEU A 4 14.87 -60.00 13.82
C LEU A 4 13.79 -59.33 12.91
N VAL A 5 14.12 -58.15 12.34
CA VAL A 5 13.68 -57.55 11.04
C VAL A 5 12.17 -57.26 10.84
N LYS A 6 11.71 -56.10 10.34
CA LYS A 6 12.21 -55.32 9.20
C LYS A 6 11.94 -53.81 9.34
N ALA A 7 12.96 -53.02 8.97
CA ALA A 7 12.83 -51.64 8.54
C ALA A 7 12.16 -51.58 7.15
N SER A 8 11.21 -50.66 6.97
CA SER A 8 10.60 -50.36 5.66
C SER A 8 11.10 -49.01 5.15
N ARG A 9 11.57 -49.03 3.89
CA ARG A 9 12.18 -47.93 3.13
C ARG A 9 11.13 -47.18 2.33
N HIS A 10 11.17 -45.84 2.36
CA HIS A 10 10.85 -44.98 1.20
C HIS A 10 11.68 -43.68 1.37
N LYS A 11 12.83 -43.51 0.70
CA LYS A 11 13.09 -43.05 -0.69
C LYS A 11 12.74 -41.56 -0.96
N GLY A 12 13.78 -40.83 -1.40
CA GLY A 12 13.75 -39.51 -2.06
C GLY A 12 14.26 -38.39 -1.14
N SER A 13 15.53 -37.96 -1.14
CA SER A 13 16.47 -37.63 -2.23
C SER A 13 15.86 -36.67 -3.25
N MET A 14 16.16 -35.38 -3.12
CA MET A 14 16.83 -34.59 -4.15
C MET A 14 17.15 -33.19 -3.60
N MET A 15 18.43 -32.95 -3.36
CA MET A 15 19.02 -31.61 -3.28
C MET A 15 19.20 -31.11 -4.71
N VAL A 16 18.63 -29.96 -5.03
CA VAL A 16 19.01 -29.12 -6.18
C VAL A 16 19.38 -27.78 -5.55
N GLY A 17 20.63 -27.32 -5.54
CA GLY A 17 21.51 -27.18 -6.69
C GLY A 17 21.27 -25.79 -7.29
N MET A 18 21.54 -24.72 -6.53
CA MET A 18 21.54 -23.35 -7.06
C MET A 18 22.87 -23.11 -7.77
N ASP A 19 22.83 -23.29 -9.07
CA ASP A 19 23.88 -22.99 -10.02
C ASP A 19 24.16 -21.48 -10.07
N GLN A 20 25.44 -21.15 -9.88
CA GLN A 20 26.00 -19.83 -10.16
C GLN A 20 26.32 -19.78 -11.66
N GLY A 21 25.72 -18.84 -12.38
CA GLY A 21 25.98 -18.64 -13.81
C GLY A 21 25.62 -17.23 -14.27
N ALA A 22 26.54 -16.28 -14.05
CA ALA A 22 26.60 -15.04 -14.83
C ALA A 22 27.27 -15.32 -16.20
N PRO A 23 27.46 -14.31 -17.07
CA PRO A 23 26.52 -13.42 -17.72
C PRO A 23 26.53 -13.62 -19.26
N LYS A 24 25.46 -13.25 -19.97
CA LYS A 24 25.48 -13.15 -21.44
C LYS A 24 25.17 -11.73 -21.88
N ILE A 25 26.23 -11.01 -22.21
CA ILE A 25 26.22 -9.78 -23.01
C ILE A 25 25.79 -10.19 -24.42
N TRP A 26 24.74 -9.59 -24.97
CA TRP A 26 24.39 -9.71 -26.37
C TRP A 26 23.97 -8.35 -26.92
N SER A 27 24.81 -7.87 -27.85
CA SER A 27 24.46 -7.15 -29.08
C SER A 27 23.72 -5.80 -29.03
N ILE A 28 24.13 -4.94 -29.96
CA ILE A 28 23.85 -3.50 -30.07
C ILE A 28 22.44 -3.20 -30.63
N ASP A 29 21.39 -3.85 -30.14
CA ASP A 29 19.99 -3.48 -30.47
C ASP A 29 19.37 -2.51 -29.45
N SER A 30 20.20 -1.78 -28.70
CA SER A 30 19.76 -0.92 -27.59
C SER A 30 19.29 0.49 -28.01
N LEU A 31 19.42 0.88 -29.28
CA LEU A 31 19.00 2.21 -29.74
C LEU A 31 17.54 2.26 -30.22
N LYS A 32 16.94 1.11 -30.58
CA LYS A 32 15.52 1.05 -30.99
C LYS A 32 14.57 1.11 -29.78
N SER A 33 14.97 0.58 -28.61
CA SER A 33 14.09 0.59 -27.42
C SER A 33 13.93 1.99 -26.83
N VAL A 34 15.01 2.78 -26.77
CA VAL A 34 14.99 4.15 -26.22
C VAL A 34 14.10 5.09 -27.06
N LEU A 35 14.00 4.84 -28.37
CA LEU A 35 13.16 5.62 -29.29
C LEU A 35 11.66 5.32 -29.15
N LEU A 36 11.29 4.08 -28.82
CA LEU A 36 9.89 3.70 -28.55
C LEU A 36 9.41 4.25 -27.20
N ASP A 37 10.28 4.33 -26.19
CA ASP A 37 9.96 4.90 -24.87
C ASP A 37 9.62 6.41 -24.94
N LEU A 38 10.26 7.15 -25.85
CA LEU A 38 9.99 8.59 -26.01
C LEU A 38 8.59 8.87 -26.60
N SER A 39 8.04 7.95 -27.40
CA SER A 39 6.67 8.07 -27.95
C SER A 39 5.59 7.94 -26.86
N VAL A 40 5.83 7.13 -25.83
CA VAL A 40 4.94 6.94 -24.67
C VAL A 40 4.93 8.17 -23.77
N LEU A 41 6.01 8.96 -23.76
CA LEU A 41 6.10 10.19 -22.96
C LEU A 41 5.45 11.41 -23.63
N LEU A 42 5.26 11.41 -24.96
CA LEU A 42 4.68 12.55 -25.70
C LEU A 42 3.17 12.43 -25.95
N LEU A 43 2.57 11.24 -25.80
CA LEU A 43 1.11 11.05 -25.89
C LEU A 43 0.52 11.01 -24.47
N GLY A 44 0.07 12.18 -24.04
CA GLY A 44 -0.38 12.51 -22.69
C GLY A 44 -1.26 11.47 -21.99
N ARG A 45 -0.95 11.24 -20.71
CA ARG A 45 -1.79 10.46 -19.82
C ARG A 45 -3.03 11.27 -19.45
N GLU A 46 -4.17 10.80 -19.93
CA GLU A 46 -5.50 11.31 -19.64
C GLU A 46 -5.82 11.19 -18.14
N SER A 47 -6.17 12.33 -17.54
CA SER A 47 -6.76 12.40 -16.21
C SER A 47 -8.17 11.85 -16.27
N LYS A 48 -8.39 10.61 -15.81
CA LYS A 48 -9.75 10.12 -15.51
C LYS A 48 -10.31 10.92 -14.33
N GLY A 49 -11.08 11.96 -14.66
CA GLY A 49 -11.93 12.67 -13.73
C GLY A 49 -12.88 11.68 -13.06
N ASN A 50 -12.98 11.76 -11.73
CA ASN A 50 -13.91 10.95 -10.97
C ASN A 50 -15.24 11.71 -10.92
N ASP A 51 -15.99 11.62 -12.00
CA ASP A 51 -17.29 12.26 -12.14
C ASP A 51 -18.31 11.60 -11.22
N GLY A 52 -18.54 12.28 -10.10
CA GLY A 52 -19.81 12.33 -9.39
C GLY A 52 -20.42 10.99 -8.98
N ARG A 53 -20.18 10.58 -7.73
CA ARG A 53 -21.17 9.80 -6.98
C ARG A 53 -22.45 10.63 -6.82
N ARG A 54 -23.31 10.63 -7.84
CA ARG A 54 -24.70 11.06 -7.74
C ARG A 54 -25.47 9.95 -7.02
N GLN A 55 -25.40 9.97 -5.69
CA GLN A 55 -26.23 9.10 -4.86
C GLN A 55 -27.70 9.43 -5.18
N GLN A 56 -28.41 8.47 -5.77
CA GLN A 56 -29.85 8.55 -5.97
C GLN A 56 -30.52 8.57 -4.59
N ASN A 57 -30.82 9.76 -4.07
CA ASN A 57 -31.64 9.95 -2.89
C ASN A 57 -33.11 9.72 -3.26
N ALA A 58 -33.50 8.45 -3.44
CA ALA A 58 -34.90 8.05 -3.41
C ALA A 58 -35.32 7.84 -1.95
N SER A 59 -36.22 8.73 -1.49
CA SER A 59 -36.89 8.79 -0.19
C SER A 59 -35.97 8.71 1.06
N ASN A 60 -35.55 9.88 1.55
CA ASN A 60 -34.90 10.03 2.87
C ASN A 60 -35.90 10.48 3.96
N GLU A 61 -37.13 10.82 3.56
CA GLU A 61 -38.18 11.33 4.44
C GLU A 61 -38.84 10.20 5.25
N GLU A 62 -38.86 8.96 4.74
CA GLU A 62 -39.42 7.79 5.43
C GLU A 62 -38.38 7.00 6.25
N LYS A 63 -37.09 7.26 6.06
CA LYS A 63 -36.02 6.48 6.69
C LYS A 63 -35.61 7.11 8.02
N LEU A 64 -35.73 6.34 9.10
CA LEU A 64 -35.16 6.70 10.40
C LEU A 64 -33.64 6.53 10.36
N CYS A 65 -32.91 7.47 10.95
CA CYS A 65 -31.47 7.38 11.11
C CYS A 65 -31.07 6.15 11.93
N TYR A 66 -30.24 5.25 11.40
CA TYR A 66 -29.75 4.06 12.12
C TYR A 66 -28.86 4.34 13.34
N LYS A 67 -28.52 5.61 13.63
CA LYS A 67 -27.69 6.00 14.78
C LYS A 67 -28.50 6.64 15.89
N CYS A 68 -29.41 7.56 15.55
CA CYS A 68 -30.19 8.33 16.54
C CYS A 68 -31.70 8.11 16.43
N HIS A 69 -32.15 7.28 15.48
CA HIS A 69 -33.54 6.91 15.21
C HIS A 69 -34.48 8.09 14.93
N LYS A 70 -33.94 9.24 14.51
CA LYS A 70 -34.74 10.40 14.08
C LYS A 70 -34.96 10.36 12.55
N PRO A 71 -36.13 10.76 12.03
CA PRO A 71 -36.39 10.84 10.59
C PRO A 71 -35.60 11.97 9.90
N GLY A 72 -35.60 11.95 8.56
CA GLY A 72 -35.08 13.04 7.72
C GLY A 72 -33.58 12.97 7.40
N HIS A 73 -32.84 12.01 7.95
CA HIS A 73 -31.43 11.79 7.60
C HIS A 73 -31.00 10.33 7.81
N MET A 74 -30.01 9.88 7.04
CA MET A 74 -29.37 8.57 7.24
C MET A 74 -28.18 8.67 8.21
N LYS A 75 -27.63 7.53 8.64
CA LYS A 75 -26.45 7.46 9.52
C LYS A 75 -25.29 8.37 9.07
N MET A 76 -25.05 8.45 7.76
CA MET A 76 -23.98 9.28 7.19
C MET A 76 -24.22 10.79 7.38
N ASP A 77 -25.48 11.21 7.39
CA ASP A 77 -25.89 12.60 7.56
C ASP A 77 -26.24 12.97 9.00
N CYS A 78 -26.20 11.99 9.91
CA CYS A 78 -26.47 12.21 11.32
C CYS A 78 -25.48 13.20 11.93
N PRO A 79 -25.95 14.29 12.57
CA PRO A 79 -25.07 15.30 13.16
C PRO A 79 -24.15 14.70 14.24
N ILE A 80 -24.66 13.70 14.99
CA ILE A 80 -23.89 12.96 16.00
C ILE A 80 -22.78 12.15 15.33
N TYR A 81 -23.10 11.40 14.27
CA TYR A 81 -22.12 10.62 13.52
C TYR A 81 -21.05 11.53 12.89
N LYS A 82 -21.46 12.66 12.30
CA LYS A 82 -20.53 13.64 11.72
C LYS A 82 -19.58 14.21 12.77
N LYS A 83 -20.07 14.56 13.97
CA LYS A 83 -19.24 15.05 15.07
C LYS A 83 -18.23 14.01 15.55
N GLU A 84 -18.68 12.80 15.88
CA GLU A 84 -17.79 11.70 16.32
C GLU A 84 -16.75 11.36 15.26
N ASN A 85 -17.14 11.28 13.98
CA ASN A 85 -16.22 10.96 12.89
C ASN A 85 -15.20 12.08 12.66
N LYS A 86 -15.59 13.35 12.83
CA LYS A 86 -14.69 14.50 12.81
C LYS A 86 -13.68 14.40 13.94
N GLU A 87 -14.12 14.19 15.17
CA GLU A 87 -13.23 14.03 16.33
C GLU A 87 -12.22 12.89 16.12
N ARG A 88 -12.67 11.73 15.62
CA ARG A 88 -11.77 10.62 15.28
C ARG A 88 -10.75 11.00 14.20
N ARG A 89 -11.16 11.77 13.18
CA ARG A 89 -10.27 12.26 12.13
C ARG A 89 -9.24 13.24 12.67
N ASP A 90 -9.68 14.19 13.49
CA ASP A 90 -8.83 15.22 14.10
C ASP A 90 -7.77 14.57 15.00
N VAL A 91 -8.13 13.53 15.76
CA VAL A 91 -7.19 12.72 16.55
C VAL A 91 -6.18 12.01 15.65
N CYS A 92 -6.64 11.33 14.59
CA CYS A 92 -5.76 10.65 13.63
C CYS A 92 -4.76 11.63 12.99
N GLU A 93 -5.24 12.80 12.59
CA GLU A 93 -4.42 13.84 11.96
C GLU A 93 -3.36 14.41 12.92
N ARG A 94 -3.72 14.62 14.19
CA ARG A 94 -2.77 15.04 15.22
C ARG A 94 -1.66 14.01 15.43
N VAL A 95 -2.03 12.72 15.50
CA VAL A 95 -1.06 11.63 15.60
C VAL A 95 -0.12 11.61 14.39
N LYS A 96 -0.69 11.75 13.18
CA LYS A 96 0.07 11.81 11.93
C LYS A 96 1.08 12.96 11.94
N ARG A 97 0.67 14.18 12.33
CA ARG A 97 1.57 15.34 12.45
C ARG A 97 2.73 15.08 13.42
N ARG A 98 2.45 14.49 14.59
CA ARG A 98 3.50 14.14 15.57
C ARG A 98 4.46 13.07 15.04
N GLN A 99 3.98 12.13 14.23
CA GLN A 99 4.85 11.12 13.62
C GLN A 99 5.75 11.72 12.54
N LEU A 100 5.22 12.63 11.72
CA LEU A 100 6.00 13.33 10.69
C LEU A 100 7.09 14.18 11.33
N SER A 101 6.78 14.98 12.36
CA SER A 101 7.80 15.79 13.04
C SER A 101 8.90 14.94 13.69
N LYS A 102 8.53 13.80 14.29
CA LYS A 102 9.52 12.83 14.81
C LYS A 102 10.40 12.25 13.69
N LYS A 103 9.82 11.95 12.52
CA LYS A 103 10.56 11.44 11.36
C LYS A 103 11.54 12.48 10.84
N GLU A 104 11.09 13.73 10.68
CA GLU A 104 11.91 14.86 10.24
C GLU A 104 13.07 15.13 11.20
N ASN A 105 12.81 15.14 12.51
CA ASN A 105 13.88 15.33 13.50
C ASN A 105 14.90 14.19 13.45
N LYS A 106 14.46 12.95 13.32
CA LYS A 106 15.35 11.79 13.19
C LYS A 106 16.17 11.84 11.90
N GLU A 107 15.60 12.37 10.81
CA GLU A 107 16.30 12.55 9.55
C GLU A 107 17.34 13.67 9.63
N LYS A 108 17.02 14.79 10.28
CA LYS A 108 17.98 15.86 10.58
C LYS A 108 19.13 15.38 11.45
N GLU A 109 18.83 14.60 12.48
CA GLU A 109 19.85 13.99 13.35
C GLU A 109 20.76 13.04 12.56
N ARG A 110 20.19 12.21 11.66
CA ARG A 110 20.97 11.35 10.76
C ARG A 110 21.85 12.15 9.80
N ALA A 111 21.34 13.24 9.24
CA ALA A 111 22.10 14.10 8.33
C ALA A 111 23.27 14.77 9.05
N MET A 112 23.02 15.37 10.22
CA MET A 112 24.06 16.00 11.06
C MET A 112 25.14 14.99 11.48
N ASN A 113 24.74 13.78 11.89
CA ASN A 113 25.69 12.74 12.28
C ASN A 113 26.50 12.19 11.10
N ALA A 114 25.94 12.15 9.89
CA ALA A 114 26.66 11.73 8.69
C ALA A 114 27.77 12.73 8.32
N GLU A 115 27.48 14.03 8.43
CA GLU A 115 28.46 15.11 8.19
C GLU A 115 29.63 15.09 9.18
N TYR A 116 29.43 14.58 10.40
CA TYR A 116 30.45 14.56 11.47
C TYR A 116 31.33 13.29 11.49
N THR A 117 31.22 12.39 10.52
CA THR A 117 32.05 11.17 10.50
C THR A 117 33.52 11.47 10.15
N PRO A 118 34.50 11.28 11.05
CA PRO A 118 35.91 11.50 10.73
C PRO A 118 36.40 10.38 9.80
N THR A 119 36.94 10.75 8.64
CA THR A 119 37.56 9.84 7.65
C THR A 119 38.98 9.44 8.03
#